data_AF-A0A3E4UF89-F1
#
_entry.id   AF-A0A3E4UF89-F1
#
_cell.length_a   1.000
_cell.length_b   1.000
_cell.length_c   1.000
_cell.angle_alpha   90.00
_cell.angle_beta   90.00
_cell.angle_gamma   90.00
#
_symmetry.space_group_name_H-M   'P 1'
#
loop_
_entity.id
_entity.type
_entity.pdbx_description
1 polymer ?
#
loop_
_entity_poly.entity_id
_entity_poly.type
_entity_poly.pdbx_seq_one_letter_code
_entity_poly.pdbx_strand_id
1 'polypeptide(L)'
;MICYDDELEEMICSKNLMNSYKLYFLKTLIVNTSNIKHRFDFKEMSGWMCAYSFEDVCRRGKRIRPLDKLYDSAVLLIERENLMQSSGIAEVYDAATGTDDKEVERAIKSLCNYVPYRLLAYLWPRELKGKTDRQKNEIIEGLSRTEERCMYSIYSISRDKKRIEMNLEWTDYIAANRKRLISWIDQKISFFVQKE
;
A
#
# COMPACT_ATOMS: atom_id res chain seq x y z
N MET A 1 -14.88 -18.64 10.69
CA MET A 1 -14.32 -18.79 9.33
C MET A 1 -14.37 -17.42 8.67
N ILE A 2 -13.22 -16.89 8.24
CA ILE A 2 -13.11 -15.58 7.61
C ILE A 2 -13.62 -15.68 6.16
N CYS A 3 -14.48 -14.74 5.74
CA CYS A 3 -14.83 -14.58 4.33
C CYS A 3 -13.85 -13.59 3.69
N TYR A 4 -12.78 -14.11 3.08
CA TYR A 4 -11.67 -13.28 2.59
C TYR A 4 -12.08 -12.25 1.54
N ASP A 5 -13.00 -12.59 0.63
CA ASP A 5 -13.47 -11.65 -0.39
C ASP A 5 -14.25 -10.48 0.25
N ASP A 6 -15.07 -10.75 1.28
CA ASP A 6 -15.78 -9.69 2.01
C ASP A 6 -14.81 -8.77 2.77
N GLU A 7 -13.79 -9.34 3.42
CA GLU A 7 -12.75 -8.57 4.11
C GLU A 7 -11.96 -7.68 3.12
N LEU A 8 -11.63 -8.21 1.94
CA LEU A 8 -10.97 -7.45 0.87
C LEU A 8 -11.82 -6.27 0.40
N GLU A 9 -13.12 -6.47 0.20
CA GLU A 9 -14.04 -5.38 -0.18
C GLU A 9 -14.18 -4.33 0.93
N GLU A 10 -14.25 -4.74 2.21
CA GLU A 10 -14.32 -3.81 3.34
C GLU A 10 -13.05 -2.95 3.49
N MET A 11 -11.86 -3.53 3.28
CA MET A 11 -10.57 -2.81 3.33
C MET A 11 -10.53 -1.59 2.39
N ILE A 12 -11.13 -1.74 1.20
CA ILE A 12 -11.15 -0.72 0.14
C ILE A 12 -12.54 -0.13 -0.12
N CYS A 13 -13.47 -0.31 0.82
CA CYS A 13 -14.85 0.16 0.68
C CYS A 13 -14.89 1.67 0.39
N SER A 14 -15.76 2.09 -0.54
CA SER A 14 -15.82 3.44 -1.08
C SER A 14 -16.00 4.54 -0.02
N LYS A 15 -16.73 4.24 1.07
CA LYS A 15 -16.89 5.14 2.22
C LYS A 15 -15.57 5.47 2.92
N ASN A 16 -14.56 4.63 2.75
CA ASN A 16 -13.25 4.69 3.39
C ASN A 16 -12.09 4.88 2.39
N LEU A 17 -12.39 5.20 1.12
CA LEU A 17 -11.44 5.28 0.01
C LEU A 17 -11.38 6.72 -0.56
N MET A 18 -10.70 7.62 0.15
CA MET A 18 -10.56 9.03 -0.26
C MET A 18 -9.37 9.28 -1.22
N ASN A 19 -8.41 8.35 -1.27
CA ASN A 19 -7.23 8.39 -2.12
C ASN A 19 -6.88 6.97 -2.59
N SER A 20 -5.97 6.87 -3.55
CA SER A 20 -5.59 5.60 -4.18
C SER A 20 -4.59 4.78 -3.37
N TYR A 21 -4.02 5.31 -2.28
CA TYR A 21 -2.97 4.63 -1.53
C TYR A 21 -3.38 3.24 -1.05
N LYS A 22 -4.61 3.08 -0.52
CA LYS A 22 -5.09 1.78 -0.07
C LYS A 22 -5.14 0.75 -1.19
N LEU A 23 -5.52 1.18 -2.39
CA LEU A 23 -5.59 0.29 -3.56
C LEU A 23 -4.20 -0.18 -3.97
N TYR A 24 -3.26 0.76 -4.12
CA TYR A 24 -1.90 0.40 -4.51
C TYR A 24 -1.17 -0.38 -3.42
N PHE A 25 -1.36 -0.04 -2.15
CA PHE A 25 -0.81 -0.81 -1.03
C PHE A 25 -1.41 -2.22 -0.97
N LEU A 26 -2.71 -2.39 -1.20
CA LEU A 26 -3.30 -3.73 -1.27
C LEU A 26 -2.78 -4.50 -2.48
N LYS A 27 -2.61 -3.85 -3.64
CA LYS A 27 -1.96 -4.46 -4.82
C LYS A 27 -0.53 -4.92 -4.49
N THR A 28 0.26 -4.13 -3.77
CA THR A 28 1.62 -4.55 -3.40
C THR A 28 1.61 -5.82 -2.54
N LEU A 29 0.66 -5.95 -1.60
CA LEU A 29 0.47 -7.17 -0.80
C LEU A 29 0.10 -8.37 -1.67
N ILE A 30 -0.93 -8.22 -2.52
CA ILE A 30 -1.47 -9.31 -3.35
C ILE A 30 -0.41 -9.83 -4.33
N VAL A 31 0.35 -8.94 -4.96
CA VAL A 31 1.32 -9.32 -5.99
C VAL A 31 2.57 -9.95 -5.37
N ASN A 32 3.10 -9.36 -4.30
CA ASN A 32 4.42 -9.74 -3.79
C ASN A 32 4.37 -10.82 -2.68
N THR A 33 3.21 -11.08 -2.08
CA THR A 33 3.07 -12.13 -1.06
C THR A 33 3.14 -13.52 -1.67
N SER A 34 3.94 -14.39 -1.06
CA SER A 34 4.05 -15.80 -1.40
C SER A 34 4.42 -16.63 -0.17
N ASN A 35 4.35 -17.96 -0.30
CA ASN A 35 4.68 -18.89 0.78
C ASN A 35 6.12 -18.72 1.30
N ILE A 36 7.02 -18.14 0.50
CA ILE A 36 8.41 -17.85 0.90
C ILE A 36 8.65 -16.38 1.28
N LYS A 37 7.78 -15.45 0.84
CA LYS A 37 7.92 -14.00 1.06
C LYS A 37 6.61 -13.46 1.62
N HIS A 38 6.58 -13.31 2.94
CA HIS A 38 5.42 -12.84 3.71
C HIS A 38 5.81 -11.70 4.68
N ARG A 39 7.03 -11.17 4.58
CA ARG A 39 7.53 -10.05 5.39
C ARG A 39 8.05 -8.95 4.49
N PHE A 40 7.62 -7.72 4.75
CA PHE A 40 7.95 -6.55 3.94
C PHE A 40 8.25 -5.37 4.85
N ASP A 41 9.32 -4.63 4.59
CA ASP A 41 9.52 -3.35 5.26
C ASP A 41 8.71 -2.24 4.56
N PHE A 42 8.49 -1.12 5.27
CA PHE A 42 7.69 -0.02 4.71
C PHE A 42 8.37 0.63 3.49
N LYS A 43 9.70 0.57 3.37
CA LYS A 43 10.45 1.13 2.23
C LYS A 43 10.18 0.31 0.97
N GLU A 44 10.30 -1.01 1.07
CA GLU A 44 9.94 -1.99 0.04
C GLU A 44 8.48 -1.80 -0.39
N MET A 45 7.56 -1.69 0.56
CA MET A 45 6.14 -1.47 0.25
C MET A 45 5.88 -0.14 -0.47
N SER A 46 6.50 0.96 -0.01
CA SER A 46 6.41 2.25 -0.70
C SER A 46 6.99 2.20 -2.11
N GLY A 47 8.13 1.53 -2.32
CA GLY A 47 8.73 1.35 -3.63
C GLY A 47 7.79 0.63 -4.59
N TRP A 48 7.15 -0.46 -4.14
CA TRP A 48 6.16 -1.17 -4.95
C TRP A 48 4.90 -0.33 -5.23
N MET A 49 4.46 0.52 -4.30
CA MET A 49 3.36 1.44 -4.55
C MET A 49 3.70 2.42 -5.68
N CYS A 50 4.91 2.97 -5.67
CA CYS A 50 5.40 3.81 -6.77
C CYS A 50 5.40 3.03 -8.08
N ALA A 51 6.06 1.87 -8.11
CA ALA A 51 6.19 1.06 -9.32
C ALA A 51 4.85 0.65 -9.95
N TYR A 52 3.89 0.18 -9.15
CA TYR A 52 2.59 -0.26 -9.69
C TYR A 52 1.64 0.88 -10.06
N SER A 53 1.87 2.10 -9.54
CA SER A 53 1.05 3.27 -9.88
C SER A 53 1.66 4.14 -10.98
N PHE A 54 2.93 3.94 -11.29
CA PHE A 54 3.73 4.84 -12.13
C PHE A 54 3.08 5.10 -13.49
N GLU A 55 2.76 4.03 -14.22
CA GLU A 55 2.11 4.15 -15.53
C GLU A 55 0.76 4.89 -15.43
N ASP A 56 -0.05 4.59 -14.42
CA ASP A 56 -1.38 5.20 -14.24
C ASP A 56 -1.28 6.70 -13.96
N VAL A 57 -0.34 7.11 -13.10
CA VAL A 57 -0.17 8.53 -12.77
C VAL A 57 0.52 9.30 -13.90
N CYS A 58 1.47 8.68 -14.61
CA CYS A 58 2.13 9.28 -15.78
C CYS A 58 1.14 9.47 -16.93
N ARG A 59 0.35 8.45 -17.28
CA ARG A 59 -0.67 8.53 -18.33
C ARG A 59 -1.72 9.60 -18.03
N ARG A 60 -2.10 9.76 -16.76
CA ARG A 60 -3.03 10.80 -16.33
C ARG A 60 -2.42 12.20 -16.36
N GLY A 61 -1.10 12.33 -16.17
CA GLY A 61 -0.37 13.60 -16.16
C GLY A 61 -0.75 14.54 -14.99
N LYS A 62 -1.44 14.02 -13.98
CA LYS A 62 -1.85 14.76 -12.76
C LYS A 62 -2.17 13.79 -11.64
N ARG A 63 -2.26 14.31 -10.41
CA ARG A 63 -2.70 13.54 -9.23
C ARG A 63 -4.06 12.87 -9.49
N ILE A 64 -4.23 11.65 -8.98
CA ILE A 64 -5.50 10.89 -9.08
C ILE A 64 -6.60 11.64 -8.30
N ARG A 65 -6.26 12.07 -7.07
CA ARG A 65 -7.06 12.97 -6.21
C ARG A 65 -6.17 14.10 -5.69
N PRO A 66 -6.72 15.23 -5.22
CA PRO A 66 -5.90 16.38 -4.79
C PRO A 66 -4.84 16.06 -3.72
N LEU A 67 -5.16 15.13 -2.81
CA LEU A 67 -4.29 14.69 -1.71
C LEU A 67 -3.43 13.46 -2.07
N ASP A 68 -3.51 12.97 -3.30
CA ASP A 68 -2.77 11.80 -3.78
C ASP A 68 -1.38 12.19 -4.26
N LYS A 69 -0.35 11.59 -3.67
CA LYS A 69 1.06 11.96 -3.83
C LYS A 69 1.86 10.99 -4.70
N LEU A 70 1.22 9.93 -5.20
CA LEU A 70 1.89 9.00 -6.11
C LEU A 70 2.37 9.68 -7.40
N TYR A 71 1.58 10.62 -7.94
CA TYR A 71 2.02 11.43 -9.08
C TYR A 71 3.23 12.31 -8.74
N ASP A 72 3.21 12.97 -7.57
CA ASP A 72 4.33 13.81 -7.14
C ASP A 72 5.61 12.98 -6.98
N SER A 73 5.50 11.75 -6.44
CA SER A 73 6.63 10.80 -6.37
C SER A 73 7.10 10.37 -7.75
N ALA A 74 6.21 10.13 -8.70
CA ALA A 74 6.57 9.77 -10.08
C ALA A 74 7.31 10.91 -10.79
N VAL A 75 6.88 12.16 -10.61
CA VAL A 75 7.58 13.34 -11.14
C VAL A 75 8.99 13.44 -10.58
N LEU A 76 9.16 13.32 -9.26
CA LEU A 76 10.49 13.33 -8.63
C LEU A 76 11.39 12.22 -9.17
N LEU A 77 10.85 11.02 -9.33
CA LEU A 77 11.56 9.87 -9.89
C LEU A 77 12.03 10.13 -11.34
N ILE A 78 11.19 10.73 -12.18
CA ILE A 78 11.55 11.12 -13.55
C ILE A 78 12.65 12.20 -13.55
N GLU A 79 12.49 13.22 -12.72
CA GLU A 79 13.39 14.38 -12.70
C GLU A 79 14.75 14.11 -12.06
N ARG A 80 14.83 13.17 -11.11
CA ARG A 80 16.01 12.95 -10.26
C ARG A 80 16.69 11.60 -10.45
N GLU A 81 15.96 10.58 -10.87
CA GLU A 81 16.48 9.20 -11.03
C GLU A 81 16.56 8.76 -12.49
N ASN A 82 16.49 9.70 -13.44
CA ASN A 82 16.61 9.45 -14.89
C ASN A 82 15.57 8.45 -15.44
N LEU A 83 14.39 8.39 -14.83
CA LEU A 83 13.28 7.56 -15.32
C LEU A 83 12.53 8.26 -16.44
N MET A 84 12.00 7.46 -17.36
CA MET A 84 11.07 7.92 -18.40
C MET A 84 9.64 7.62 -17.97
N GLN A 85 8.64 8.32 -18.51
CA GLN A 85 7.23 7.99 -18.27
C GLN A 85 6.86 6.56 -18.70
N SER A 86 7.65 5.97 -19.61
CA SER A 86 7.52 4.60 -20.09
C SER A 86 8.38 3.59 -19.33
N SER A 87 9.07 3.99 -18.26
CA SER A 87 9.90 3.10 -17.46
C SER A 87 9.09 1.95 -16.87
N GLY A 88 9.70 0.77 -16.84
CA GLY A 88 9.03 -0.46 -16.39
C GLY A 88 8.92 -0.57 -14.87
N ILE A 89 8.04 -1.46 -14.39
CA ILE A 89 7.81 -1.68 -12.95
C ILE A 89 9.10 -1.96 -12.17
N ALA A 90 9.97 -2.85 -12.68
CA ALA A 90 11.21 -3.20 -12.00
C ALA A 90 12.18 -2.01 -11.90
N GLU A 91 12.35 -1.28 -13.00
CA GLU A 91 13.20 -0.08 -13.06
C GLU A 91 12.73 1.01 -12.09
N VAL A 92 11.41 1.26 -12.05
CA VAL A 92 10.82 2.22 -11.12
C VAL A 92 10.99 1.78 -9.68
N TYR A 93 10.82 0.49 -9.38
CA TYR A 93 11.02 -0.05 -8.03
C TYR A 93 12.48 0.10 -7.57
N ASP A 94 13.43 -0.24 -8.44
CA ASP A 94 14.86 -0.16 -8.14
C ASP A 94 15.29 1.29 -7.89
N ALA A 95 14.84 2.24 -8.72
CA ALA A 95 15.07 3.67 -8.49
C ALA A 95 14.43 4.14 -7.17
N ALA A 96 13.18 3.77 -6.92
CA ALA A 96 12.43 4.16 -5.73
C ALA A 96 13.04 3.68 -4.41
N THR A 97 13.70 2.52 -4.43
CA THR A 97 14.29 1.90 -3.24
C THR A 97 15.81 2.10 -3.14
N GLY A 98 16.48 2.34 -4.26
CA GLY A 98 17.93 2.53 -4.36
C GLY A 98 18.41 3.98 -4.42
N THR A 99 17.51 4.96 -4.50
CA THR A 99 17.86 6.39 -4.56
C THR A 99 18.73 6.85 -3.38
N ASP A 100 19.73 7.69 -3.69
CA ASP A 100 20.52 8.48 -2.73
C ASP A 100 19.98 9.92 -2.58
N ASP A 101 19.00 10.32 -3.38
CA ASP A 101 18.36 11.63 -3.30
C ASP A 101 17.41 11.68 -2.10
N LYS A 102 17.73 12.56 -1.14
CA LYS A 102 16.99 12.68 0.13
C LYS A 102 15.57 13.21 -0.04
N GLU A 103 15.26 13.92 -1.11
CA GLU A 103 13.91 14.40 -1.42
C GLU A 103 13.06 13.25 -1.97
N VAL A 104 13.60 12.51 -2.93
CA VAL A 104 12.97 11.29 -3.48
C VAL A 104 12.72 10.28 -2.37
N GLU A 105 13.73 9.97 -1.56
CA GLU A 105 13.64 9.01 -0.46
C GLU A 105 12.54 9.41 0.55
N ARG A 106 12.47 10.70 0.93
CA ARG A 106 11.44 11.20 1.87
C ARG A 106 10.04 11.12 1.26
N ALA A 107 9.88 11.50 0.00
CA ALA A 107 8.59 11.45 -0.69
C ALA A 107 8.05 10.01 -0.73
N ILE A 108 8.88 9.04 -1.12
CA ILE A 108 8.51 7.63 -1.25
C ILE A 108 8.21 7.00 0.11
N LYS A 109 9.09 7.19 1.10
CA LYS A 109 8.86 6.67 2.46
C LYS A 109 7.54 7.18 3.06
N SER A 110 7.17 8.43 2.75
CA SER A 110 5.97 9.05 3.30
C SER A 110 4.67 8.34 2.89
N LEU A 111 4.65 7.63 1.76
CA LEU A 111 3.47 6.90 1.26
C LEU A 111 2.99 5.85 2.27
N CYS A 112 3.91 5.18 2.97
CA CYS A 112 3.60 4.16 3.97
C CYS A 112 3.41 4.69 5.41
N ASN A 113 3.45 6.02 5.64
CA ASN A 113 3.30 6.57 7.00
C ASN A 113 1.94 6.23 7.65
N TYR A 114 0.89 6.16 6.84
CA TYR A 114 -0.48 5.96 7.32
C TYR A 114 -1.20 4.79 6.64
N VAL A 115 -0.93 4.50 5.36
CA VAL A 115 -1.74 3.54 4.61
C VAL A 115 -1.78 2.13 5.21
N PRO A 116 -0.69 1.54 5.75
CA PRO A 116 -0.77 0.21 6.35
C PRO A 116 -1.77 0.20 7.53
N TYR A 117 -1.71 1.22 8.38
CA TYR A 117 -2.65 1.37 9.48
C TYR A 117 -4.09 1.59 9.00
N ARG A 118 -4.28 2.49 8.03
CA ARG A 118 -5.62 2.89 7.57
C ARG A 118 -6.32 1.80 6.75
N LEU A 119 -5.57 0.87 6.15
CA LEU A 119 -6.14 -0.29 5.48
C LEU A 119 -6.81 -1.24 6.50
N LEU A 120 -6.21 -1.43 7.69
CA LEU A 120 -6.76 -2.29 8.75
C LEU A 120 -7.79 -1.61 9.65
N ALA A 121 -7.88 -0.27 9.63
CA ALA A 121 -8.68 0.50 10.59
C ALA A 121 -10.18 0.14 10.65
N TYR A 122 -10.75 -0.47 9.60
CA TYR A 122 -12.15 -0.88 9.55
C TYR A 122 -12.49 -1.96 10.59
N LEU A 123 -11.50 -2.70 11.09
CA LEU A 123 -11.69 -3.74 12.10
C LEU A 123 -12.03 -3.16 13.49
N TRP A 124 -11.62 -1.93 13.78
CA TRP A 124 -11.70 -1.35 15.13
C TRP A 124 -12.31 0.06 15.15
N PRO A 125 -13.52 0.25 14.60
CA PRO A 125 -14.12 1.59 14.51
C PRO A 125 -14.40 2.20 15.89
N ARG A 126 -14.62 1.38 16.93
CA ARG A 126 -14.92 1.85 18.29
C ARG A 126 -13.67 2.33 19.01
N GLU A 127 -12.60 1.55 18.93
CA GLU A 127 -11.31 1.76 19.55
C GLU A 127 -10.61 3.00 18.99
N LEU A 128 -10.81 3.26 17.69
CA LEU A 128 -10.18 4.36 16.96
C LEU A 128 -10.99 5.68 17.01
N LYS A 129 -12.23 5.65 17.50
CA LYS A 129 -13.10 6.83 17.54
C LYS A 129 -12.50 7.92 18.44
N GLY A 130 -12.43 9.14 17.93
CA GLY A 130 -11.91 10.31 18.67
C GLY A 130 -10.39 10.30 18.93
N LYS A 131 -9.65 9.34 18.36
CA LYS A 131 -8.19 9.25 18.50
C LYS A 131 -7.46 10.06 17.43
N THR A 132 -6.30 10.63 17.80
CA THR A 132 -5.39 11.28 16.84
C THR A 132 -4.75 10.25 15.91
N ASP A 133 -4.17 10.68 14.79
CA ASP A 133 -3.54 9.75 13.83
C ASP A 133 -2.40 8.94 14.45
N ARG A 134 -1.61 9.56 15.34
CA ARG A 134 -0.55 8.89 16.10
C ARG A 134 -1.13 7.80 17.01
N GLN A 135 -2.15 8.14 17.79
CA GLN A 135 -2.81 7.18 18.69
C GLN A 135 -3.44 6.03 17.90
N LYS A 136 -4.08 6.30 16.76
CA LYS A 136 -4.62 5.25 15.90
C LYS A 136 -3.54 4.30 15.41
N ASN A 137 -2.39 4.81 14.97
CA ASN A 137 -1.30 3.97 14.51
C ASN A 137 -0.75 3.08 15.64
N GLU A 138 -0.55 3.64 16.83
CA GLU A 138 -0.10 2.89 18.02
C GLU A 138 -1.11 1.79 18.42
N ILE A 139 -2.41 2.11 18.42
CA ILE A 139 -3.48 1.15 18.74
C ILE A 139 -3.52 0.03 17.69
N ILE A 140 -3.54 0.37 16.40
CA ILE A 140 -3.61 -0.61 15.30
C ILE A 140 -2.37 -1.51 15.29
N GLU A 141 -1.19 -0.96 15.58
CA GLU A 141 0.03 -1.74 15.68
C GLU A 141 -0.09 -2.85 16.75
N GLY A 142 -0.65 -2.54 17.91
CA GLY A 142 -0.93 -3.53 18.96
C GLY A 142 -1.97 -4.56 18.54
N LEU A 143 -3.15 -4.09 18.07
CA LEU A 143 -4.28 -4.98 17.75
C LEU A 143 -4.00 -5.89 16.54
N SER A 144 -3.24 -5.41 15.56
CA SER A 144 -2.88 -6.18 14.35
C SER A 144 -2.09 -7.46 14.62
N ARG A 145 -1.51 -7.61 15.82
CA ARG A 145 -0.72 -8.78 16.24
C ARG A 145 -1.53 -9.85 16.95
N THR A 146 -2.74 -9.52 17.38
CA THR A 146 -3.58 -10.39 18.21
C THR A 146 -4.89 -10.76 17.53
N GLU A 147 -5.35 -9.95 16.58
CA GLU A 147 -6.60 -10.17 15.86
C GLU A 147 -6.40 -11.12 14.68
N GLU A 148 -7.04 -12.29 14.73
CA GLU A 148 -6.95 -13.32 13.70
C GLU A 148 -7.47 -12.84 12.33
N ARG A 149 -8.46 -11.95 12.33
CA ARG A 149 -9.03 -11.39 11.08
C ARG A 149 -8.04 -10.51 10.30
N CYS A 150 -6.97 -10.04 10.93
CA CYS A 150 -6.01 -9.16 10.26
C CYS A 150 -5.23 -9.87 9.15
N MET A 151 -5.17 -9.20 7.99
CA MET A 151 -4.34 -9.65 6.87
C MET A 151 -2.85 -9.68 7.21
N TYR A 152 -2.39 -8.73 8.02
CA TYR A 152 -1.01 -8.63 8.45
C TYR A 152 -0.90 -7.94 9.80
N SER A 153 0.22 -8.20 10.46
CA SER A 153 0.64 -7.54 11.68
C SER A 153 1.69 -6.46 11.37
N ILE A 154 1.68 -5.36 12.12
CA ILE A 154 2.64 -4.26 11.97
C ILE A 154 3.68 -4.31 13.09
N TYR A 155 4.95 -4.13 12.77
CA TYR A 155 6.07 -4.09 13.72
C TYR A 155 6.94 -2.86 13.53
N SER A 156 7.05 -2.03 14.57
CA SER A 156 8.11 -1.01 14.69
C SER A 156 9.39 -1.65 15.25
N ILE A 157 10.36 -1.90 14.38
CA ILE A 157 11.68 -2.47 14.74
C ILE A 157 12.57 -1.39 15.37
N SER A 158 12.48 -0.17 14.85
CA SER A 158 13.10 1.04 15.41
C SER A 158 12.22 2.25 15.08
N ARG A 159 12.65 3.45 15.49
CA ARG A 159 11.94 4.71 15.18
C ARG A 159 11.65 4.88 13.69
N ASP A 160 12.61 4.49 12.84
CA ASP A 160 12.57 4.72 11.40
C ASP A 160 12.40 3.42 10.58
N LYS A 161 12.39 2.26 11.26
CA LYS A 161 12.27 0.96 10.60
C LYS A 161 10.99 0.26 11.05
N LYS A 162 10.05 0.16 10.12
CA LYS A 162 8.78 -0.55 10.29
C LYS A 162 8.64 -1.66 9.26
N ARG A 163 7.97 -2.72 9.64
CA ARG A 163 7.63 -3.83 8.76
C ARG A 163 6.20 -4.31 8.96
N ILE A 164 5.72 -5.02 7.97
CA ILE A 164 4.53 -5.86 8.06
C ILE A 164 4.94 -7.33 7.99
N GLU A 165 4.16 -8.19 8.63
CA GLU A 165 4.23 -9.64 8.48
C GLU A 165 2.82 -10.15 8.17
N MET A 166 2.66 -10.83 7.04
CA MET A 166 1.38 -11.38 6.61
C MET A 166 0.95 -12.50 7.54
N ASN A 167 -0.35 -12.57 7.82
CA ASN A 167 -0.95 -13.75 8.42
C ASN A 167 -0.83 -14.94 7.44
N LEU A 168 -0.54 -16.13 7.96
CA LEU A 168 -0.33 -17.33 7.13
C LEU A 168 -1.59 -17.74 6.37
N GLU A 169 -2.78 -17.66 6.98
CA GLU A 169 -4.02 -18.03 6.30
C GLU A 169 -4.31 -17.07 5.12
N TRP A 170 -4.03 -15.78 5.31
CA TRP A 170 -4.09 -14.79 4.23
C TRP A 170 -3.03 -15.04 3.16
N THR A 171 -1.83 -15.47 3.54
CA THR A 171 -0.75 -15.84 2.60
C THR A 171 -1.19 -17.00 1.72
N ASP A 172 -1.76 -18.05 2.32
CA ASP A 172 -2.26 -19.23 1.62
C ASP A 172 -3.43 -18.87 0.69
N TYR A 173 -4.38 -18.06 1.18
CA TYR A 173 -5.49 -17.58 0.38
C TYR A 173 -5.02 -16.77 -0.83
N ILE A 174 -4.10 -15.82 -0.64
CA ILE A 174 -3.54 -15.01 -1.73
C ILE A 174 -2.81 -15.91 -2.72
N ALA A 175 -1.99 -16.85 -2.25
CA ALA A 175 -1.24 -17.76 -3.12
C ALA A 175 -2.17 -18.62 -3.98
N ALA A 176 -3.25 -19.16 -3.40
CA ALA A 176 -4.24 -19.97 -4.09
C ALA A 176 -5.09 -19.17 -5.11
N ASN A 177 -5.29 -17.87 -4.87
CA ASN A 177 -6.21 -17.04 -5.66
C ASN A 177 -5.53 -15.93 -6.47
N ARG A 178 -4.19 -15.88 -6.52
CA ARG A 178 -3.41 -14.71 -6.98
C ARG A 178 -3.88 -14.12 -8.30
N LYS A 179 -4.05 -14.95 -9.34
CA LYS A 179 -4.46 -14.47 -10.67
C LYS A 179 -5.81 -13.73 -10.63
N ARG A 180 -6.78 -14.28 -9.89
CA ARG A 180 -8.11 -13.67 -9.71
C ARG A 180 -8.00 -12.37 -8.92
N LEU A 181 -7.24 -12.37 -7.83
CA LEU A 181 -7.06 -11.21 -6.96
C LEU A 181 -6.35 -10.05 -7.66
N ILE A 182 -5.34 -10.32 -8.49
CA ILE A 182 -4.66 -9.32 -9.31
C ILE A 182 -5.66 -8.69 -10.30
N SER A 183 -6.41 -9.51 -11.03
CA SER A 183 -7.42 -9.00 -11.96
C SER A 183 -8.50 -8.16 -11.24
N TRP A 184 -8.88 -8.56 -10.03
CA TRP A 184 -9.85 -7.83 -9.22
C TRP A 184 -9.31 -6.47 -8.75
N ILE A 185 -8.10 -6.41 -8.18
CA ILE A 185 -7.53 -5.15 -7.69
C ILE A 185 -7.22 -4.19 -8.84
N ASP A 186 -6.77 -4.69 -9.99
CA ASP A 186 -6.53 -3.88 -11.18
C ASP A 186 -7.83 -3.24 -11.71
N GLN A 187 -8.94 -3.98 -11.71
CA GLN A 187 -10.25 -3.41 -12.03
C GLN A 187 -10.63 -2.31 -11.03
N LYS A 188 -10.49 -2.54 -9.72
CA LYS A 188 -10.79 -1.53 -8.69
C LYS A 188 -9.94 -0.27 -8.86
N ILE A 189 -8.66 -0.41 -9.17
CA ILE A 189 -7.75 0.70 -9.49
C ILE A 189 -8.24 1.44 -10.72
N SER A 190 -8.49 0.73 -11.83
CA SER A 190 -8.96 1.34 -13.08
C SER A 190 -10.23 2.17 -12.87
N PHE A 191 -11.24 1.61 -12.18
CA PHE A 191 -12.47 2.33 -11.86
C PHE A 191 -12.20 3.57 -11.00
N PHE A 192 -11.32 3.48 -10.01
CA PHE A 192 -11.00 4.60 -9.14
C PHE A 192 -10.25 5.73 -9.87
N VAL A 193 -9.26 5.37 -10.70
CA VAL A 193 -8.43 6.31 -11.47
C VAL A 193 -9.24 7.03 -12.55
N GLN A 194 -10.17 6.33 -13.20
CA GLN A 194 -11.03 6.90 -14.25
C GLN A 194 -12.14 7.79 -13.70
N LYS A 195 -12.64 7.50 -12.50
CA LYS A 195 -13.65 8.34 -11.85
C LYS A 195 -13.04 9.71 -11.52
N GLU A 196 -13.59 10.78 -12.08
CA GLU A 196 -13.13 12.16 -11.85
C GLU A 196 -13.38 12.64 -10.42
#